data_AF-A0A971WKW2-F1
#
_entry.id   AF-A0A971WKW2-F1
#
_cell.length_a   1.000
_cell.length_b   1.000
_cell.length_c   1.000
_cell.angle_alpha   90.00
_cell.angle_beta   90.00
_cell.angle_gamma   90.00
#
_symmetry.space_group_name_H-M   'P 1'
#
loop_
_entity.id
_entity.type
_entity.pdbx_description
1 polymer ?
#
loop_
_entity_poly.entity_id
_entity_poly.type
_entity_poly.pdbx_seq_one_letter_code
_entity_poly.pdbx_strand_id
1 'polypeptide(L)'
;MKTILKKQIAGMGVTVMVPERAFDSVLYVHPASSNATLDGHQLSCAVVQLYGVDWNRELSPWPAKRAFKGGEDFSGMADRHIATLTDVVIPQVEGKLCSLVKRDV
;
A
#
# COMPACT_ATOMS: atom_id res chain seq x y z
N MET A 1 -2.85 -7.24 -15.71
CA MET A 1 -3.43 -6.22 -14.79
C MET A 1 -3.33 -4.85 -15.44
N LYS A 2 -4.24 -3.93 -15.13
CA LYS A 2 -4.22 -2.55 -15.59
C LYS A 2 -3.95 -1.59 -14.43
N THR A 3 -2.94 -0.74 -14.55
CA THR A 3 -2.71 0.36 -13.61
C THR A 3 -3.76 1.45 -13.83
N ILE A 4 -4.46 1.84 -12.77
CA ILE A 4 -5.56 2.82 -12.82
C ILE A 4 -5.29 4.08 -11.99
N LEU A 5 -4.33 4.02 -11.08
CA LEU A 5 -3.93 5.14 -10.23
C LEU A 5 -2.44 5.04 -9.95
N LYS A 6 -1.75 6.18 -10.05
CA LYS A 6 -0.41 6.39 -9.51
C LYS A 6 -0.36 7.80 -8.93
N LYS A 7 -0.32 7.93 -7.61
CA LYS A 7 -0.40 9.23 -6.92
C LYS A 7 0.30 9.17 -5.56
N GLN A 8 0.65 10.34 -5.03
CA GLN A 8 1.00 10.52 -3.63
C GLN A 8 -0.26 10.79 -2.78
N ILE A 9 -0.43 10.05 -1.69
CA ILE A 9 -1.50 10.24 -0.70
C ILE A 9 -0.84 10.28 0.68
N ALA A 10 -1.03 11.38 1.42
CA ALA A 10 -0.41 11.59 2.74
C ALA A 10 1.13 11.38 2.76
N GLY A 11 1.82 11.74 1.67
CA GLY A 11 3.28 11.53 1.52
C GLY A 11 3.70 10.10 1.15
N MET A 12 2.74 9.18 1.03
CA MET A 12 2.95 7.81 0.59
C MET A 12 2.71 7.68 -0.91
N GLY A 13 3.60 7.01 -1.63
CA GLY A 13 3.36 6.63 -3.01
C GLY A 13 2.32 5.53 -3.08
N VAL A 14 1.31 5.69 -3.93
CA VAL A 14 0.24 4.71 -4.11
C VAL A 14 0.10 4.38 -5.59
N THR A 15 0.26 3.10 -5.93
CA THR A 15 -0.06 2.56 -7.26
C THR A 15 -1.20 1.56 -7.11
N VAL A 16 -2.27 1.72 -7.89
CA VAL A 16 -3.40 0.79 -7.91
C VAL A 16 -3.46 0.08 -9.25
N MET A 17 -3.48 -1.25 -9.17
CA MET A 17 -3.60 -2.17 -10.31
C MET A 17 -4.87 -2.98 -10.13
N VAL A 18 -5.65 -3.13 -11.19
CA VAL A 18 -6.86 -3.97 -11.19
C VAL A 18 -6.72 -5.11 -12.20
N PRO A 19 -7.35 -6.26 -11.96
CA PRO A 19 -7.46 -7.29 -12.97
C PRO A 19 -8.39 -6.81 -14.10
N GLU A 20 -8.30 -7.46 -15.27
CA GLU A 20 -9.19 -7.18 -16.42
C GLU A 20 -10.59 -7.80 -16.25
N ARG A 21 -10.73 -8.69 -15.28
CA ARG A 21 -11.99 -9.31 -14.85
C ARG A 21 -12.57 -8.59 -13.63
N ALA A 22 -13.84 -8.87 -13.33
CA ALA A 22 -14.48 -8.47 -12.08
C ALA A 22 -13.68 -8.99 -10.86
N PHE A 23 -13.70 -8.21 -9.78
CA PHE A 23 -13.02 -8.48 -8.52
C PHE A 23 -13.82 -7.92 -7.35
N ASP A 24 -13.69 -8.54 -6.18
CA ASP A 24 -14.41 -8.21 -4.94
C ASP A 24 -13.47 -7.95 -3.75
N SER A 25 -12.17 -8.06 -3.97
CA SER A 25 -11.14 -8.01 -2.95
C SER A 25 -9.98 -7.12 -3.38
N VAL A 26 -9.28 -6.57 -2.38
CA VAL A 26 -8.16 -5.65 -2.55
C VAL A 26 -6.99 -6.12 -1.69
N LEU A 27 -5.80 -6.20 -2.27
CA LEU A 27 -4.56 -6.56 -1.60
C LEU A 27 -3.66 -5.33 -1.49
N TYR A 28 -3.40 -4.87 -0.27
CA TYR A 28 -2.45 -3.80 0.02
C TYR A 28 -1.08 -4.38 0.32
N VAL A 29 -0.04 -3.86 -0.32
CA VAL A 29 1.34 -4.35 -0.16
C VAL A 29 2.34 -3.22 -0.06
N HIS A 30 3.36 -3.40 0.77
CA HIS A 30 4.58 -2.60 0.77
C HIS A 30 5.66 -3.36 0.00
N PRO A 31 5.90 -3.04 -1.29
CA PRO A 31 6.96 -3.69 -2.04
C PRO A 31 8.33 -3.26 -1.51
N ALA A 32 9.29 -4.20 -1.51
CA ALA A 32 10.65 -3.96 -1.04
C ALA A 32 11.40 -2.90 -1.86
N SER A 33 10.98 -2.64 -3.10
CA SER A 33 11.49 -1.55 -3.92
C SER A 33 10.39 -0.95 -4.79
N SER A 34 10.58 0.31 -5.20
CA SER A 34 9.65 1.02 -6.09
C SER A 34 9.46 0.35 -7.46
N ASN A 35 10.38 -0.53 -7.85
CA ASN A 35 10.42 -1.18 -9.15
C ASN A 35 9.89 -2.61 -9.10
N ALA A 36 9.62 -3.14 -7.90
CA ALA A 36 9.00 -4.44 -7.74
C ALA A 36 7.53 -4.35 -8.18
N THR A 37 7.27 -4.79 -9.40
CA THR A 37 5.92 -4.96 -9.92
C THR A 37 5.47 -6.37 -9.55
N LEU A 38 4.36 -6.48 -8.83
CA LEU A 38 3.70 -7.77 -8.69
C LEU A 38 3.23 -8.19 -10.08
N ASP A 39 3.71 -9.33 -10.56
CA ASP A 39 3.13 -9.98 -11.72
C ASP A 39 1.76 -10.56 -11.32
N GLY A 40 0.75 -9.69 -11.33
CA GLY A 40 -0.60 -10.04 -10.92
C GLY A 40 -1.43 -10.65 -12.04
N HIS A 41 -0.82 -11.21 -13.10
CA HIS A 41 -1.56 -11.99 -14.09
C HIS A 41 -2.32 -13.18 -13.47
N GLN A 42 -1.89 -13.66 -12.29
CA GLN A 42 -2.58 -14.71 -11.55
C GLN A 42 -3.58 -14.21 -10.49
N LEU A 43 -3.53 -12.92 -10.13
CA LEU A 43 -4.37 -12.40 -9.04
C LEU A 43 -5.79 -12.10 -9.54
N SER A 44 -6.79 -12.46 -8.72
CA SER A 44 -8.21 -12.13 -8.95
C SER A 44 -8.65 -10.86 -8.25
N CYS A 45 -7.76 -10.20 -7.52
CA CYS A 45 -8.04 -9.02 -6.71
C CYS A 45 -7.37 -7.78 -7.27
N ALA A 46 -7.86 -6.61 -6.88
CA ALA A 46 -7.11 -5.37 -7.05
C ALA A 46 -5.87 -5.38 -6.15
N VAL A 47 -4.78 -4.77 -6.59
CA VAL A 47 -3.52 -4.66 -5.85
C VAL A 47 -3.18 -3.19 -5.67
N VAL A 48 -2.87 -2.82 -4.43
CA VAL A 48 -2.46 -1.47 -4.06
C VAL A 48 -1.05 -1.54 -3.51
N GLN A 49 -0.10 -0.96 -4.23
CA GLN A 49 1.29 -0.88 -3.82
C GLN A 49 1.56 0.46 -3.13
N LEU A 50 2.15 0.38 -1.93
CA LEU A 50 2.40 1.49 -1.02
C LEU A 50 3.90 1.71 -0.85
N TYR A 51 4.42 2.85 -1.30
CA TYR A 51 5.85 3.18 -1.35
C TYR A 51 6.22 4.35 -0.46
N GLY A 52 7.52 4.50 -0.21
CA GLY A 52 8.07 5.62 0.56
C GLY A 52 7.96 5.43 2.07
N VAL A 53 7.70 4.20 2.51
CA VAL A 53 7.61 3.85 3.93
C VAL A 53 9.01 3.62 4.49
N ASP A 54 9.30 4.26 5.61
CA ASP A 54 10.51 4.01 6.37
C ASP A 54 10.31 2.79 7.27
N TRP A 55 11.01 1.70 6.98
CA TRP A 55 10.93 0.46 7.74
C TRP A 55 11.27 0.65 9.22
N ASN A 56 12.34 1.39 9.54
CA ASN A 56 12.81 1.54 10.91
C ASN A 56 11.86 2.44 11.72
N ARG A 57 11.24 3.41 11.05
CA ARG A 57 10.37 4.38 11.70
C ARG A 57 8.91 3.97 11.75
N GLU A 58 8.33 3.63 10.60
CA GLU A 58 6.88 3.55 10.38
C GLU A 58 6.34 2.12 10.44
N LEU A 59 7.22 1.11 10.37
CA LEU A 59 6.85 -0.31 10.49
C LEU A 59 7.31 -0.93 11.81
N SER A 60 7.81 -0.13 12.74
CA SER A 60 8.15 -0.56 14.10
C SER A 60 7.02 -0.22 15.08
N PRO A 61 6.52 -1.20 15.86
CA PRO A 61 5.39 -0.99 16.78
C PRO A 61 5.74 -0.22 18.05
N TRP A 62 7.01 -0.21 18.44
CA TRP A 62 7.53 0.55 19.58
C TRP A 62 9.00 0.92 19.35
N PRO A 63 9.53 1.93 20.06
CA PRO A 63 10.94 2.28 19.95
C PRO A 63 11.83 1.11 20.40
N ALA A 64 12.87 0.79 19.63
CA ALA A 64 13.81 -0.27 19.95
C ALA A 64 15.19 0.02 19.37
N LYS A 65 16.24 -0.57 19.97
CA LYS A 65 17.60 -0.44 19.41
C LYS A 65 17.71 -1.16 18.07
N ARG A 66 18.60 -0.66 17.21
CA ARG A 66 18.95 -1.29 15.93
C ARG A 66 19.26 -2.78 16.09
N ALA A 67 18.78 -3.59 15.15
CA ALA A 67 19.06 -5.03 15.14
C ALA A 67 20.49 -5.34 14.66
N PHE A 68 21.05 -4.50 13.79
CA PHE A 68 22.35 -4.72 13.16
C PHE A 68 23.33 -3.58 13.44
N LYS A 69 24.63 -3.91 13.49
CA LYS A 69 25.69 -2.93 13.63
C LYS A 69 25.71 -1.99 12.43
N GLY A 70 25.68 -0.68 12.67
CA GLY A 70 25.65 0.34 11.63
C GLY A 70 24.24 0.70 11.11
N GLY A 71 23.19 0.02 11.59
CA GLY A 71 21.81 0.41 11.31
C GLY A 71 21.31 1.54 12.20
N GLU A 72 20.07 1.98 11.95
CA GLU A 72 19.36 2.97 12.76
C GLU A 72 18.49 2.29 13.82
N ASP A 73 18.24 3.00 14.92
CA ASP A 73 17.30 2.54 15.94
C ASP A 73 15.86 2.65 15.41
N PHE A 74 14.99 1.74 15.85
CA PHE A 74 13.57 1.75 15.53
C PHE A 74 12.87 2.83 16.36
N SER A 75 12.03 3.66 15.74
CA SER A 75 11.39 4.78 16.45
C SER A 75 9.97 4.50 16.95
N GLY A 76 9.34 3.41 16.53
CA GLY A 76 8.06 2.96 17.07
C GLY A 76 6.82 3.69 16.57
N MET A 77 6.82 4.22 15.35
CA MET A 77 5.74 5.08 14.83
C MET A 77 4.70 4.31 13.99
N ALA A 78 4.58 2.98 14.16
CA ALA A 78 3.61 2.19 13.39
C ALA A 78 2.15 2.55 13.71
N ASP A 79 1.87 3.09 14.89
CA ASP A 79 0.55 3.64 15.23
C ASP A 79 0.13 4.75 14.27
N ARG A 80 1.01 5.70 13.98
CA ARG A 80 0.78 6.81 13.04
C ARG A 80 0.67 6.31 11.60
N HIS A 81 1.48 5.32 11.23
CA HIS A 81 1.42 4.70 9.92
C HIS A 81 0.07 4.00 9.70
N ILE A 82 -0.38 3.18 10.65
CA ILE A 82 -1.67 2.50 10.58
C ILE A 82 -2.82 3.50 10.56
N ALA A 83 -2.79 4.55 11.38
CA ALA A 83 -3.80 5.62 11.34
C ALA A 83 -3.86 6.29 9.96
N THR A 84 -2.71 6.64 9.38
CA THR A 84 -2.65 7.20 8.03
C THR A 84 -3.21 6.24 6.98
N LEU A 85 -2.87 4.95 7.08
CA LEU A 85 -3.35 3.93 6.15
C LEU A 85 -4.87 3.76 6.23
N THR A 86 -5.42 3.63 7.45
CA THR A 86 -6.82 3.31 7.71
C THR A 86 -7.74 4.53 7.58
N ASP A 87 -7.32 5.71 8.02
CA ASP A 87 -8.16 6.90 8.03
C ASP A 87 -8.06 7.71 6.73
N VAL A 88 -6.96 7.57 5.98
CA VAL A 88 -6.69 8.43 4.81
C VAL A 88 -6.52 7.65 3.52
N VAL A 89 -5.62 6.66 3.48
CA VAL A 89 -5.24 5.99 2.23
C VAL A 89 -6.32 5.02 1.77
N ILE A 90 -6.72 4.07 2.62
CA ILE A 90 -7.71 3.03 2.30
C ILE A 90 -9.04 3.66 1.83
N PRO A 91 -9.66 4.63 2.56
CA PRO A 91 -10.93 5.21 2.14
C PRO A 91 -10.87 5.90 0.78
N GLN A 92 -9.76 6.58 0.46
CA GLN A 92 -9.58 7.24 -0.84
C GLN A 92 -9.39 6.24 -1.98
N VAL A 93 -8.61 5.19 -1.75
CA VAL A 93 -8.37 4.15 -2.75
C VAL A 93 -9.63 3.35 -3.02
N GLU A 94 -10.33 2.90 -1.97
CA GLU A 94 -11.55 2.10 -2.11
C GLU A 94 -12.71 2.92 -2.64
N GLY A 95 -12.84 4.20 -2.25
CA GLY A 95 -13.80 5.12 -2.88
C GLY A 95 -13.60 5.22 -4.39
N LYS A 96 -12.35 5.17 -4.87
CA LYS A 96 -12.05 5.13 -6.30
C LYS A 96 -12.36 3.76 -6.92
N LEU A 97 -12.04 2.66 -6.24
CA LEU A 97 -12.34 1.30 -6.72
C LEU A 97 -13.84 1.04 -6.82
N CYS A 98 -14.64 1.46 -5.84
CA CYS A 98 -16.11 1.35 -5.88
C CYS A 98 -16.71 2.07 -7.09
N SER A 99 -16.11 3.17 -7.54
CA SER A 99 -16.56 3.86 -8.77
C SER A 99 -16.32 3.05 -10.06
N LEU A 100 -15.45 2.04 -10.00
CA LEU A 100 -15.08 1.19 -11.14
C LEU A 100 -15.82 -0.14 -11.16
N VAL A 101 -16.22 -0.66 -9.99
CA VAL A 101 -16.97 -1.93 -9.86
C VAL A 101 -18.42 -1.80 -10.38
N LYS A 102 -18.98 -0.58 -10.48
CA LYS A 102 -20.36 -0.33 -10.95
C LYS A 102 -20.60 -0.49 -12.46
N ARG A 103 -19.82 -1.28 -13.18
CA ARG A 103 -20.05 -1.56 -14.60
C ARG A 103 -20.34 -3.05 -14.74
N ASP A 104 -21.60 -3.41 -14.57
CA ASP A 104 -22.26 -4.62 -15.08
C ASP A 104 -23.65 -4.76 -14.41
N VAL A 105 -24.56 -3.81 -14.69
CA VAL A 105 -26.01 -3.99 -14.56
C VAL A 105 -26.68 -3.33 -15.76
#